data_AF-A0A4R4LUU6-F1
#
_entry.id   AF-A0A4R4LUU6-F1
#
_cell.length_a   1.000
_cell.length_b   1.000
_cell.length_c   1.000
_cell.angle_alpha   90.00
_cell.angle_beta   90.00
_cell.angle_gamma   90.00
#
_symmetry.space_group_name_H-M   'P 1'
#
loop_
_entity.id
_entity.type
_entity.pdbx_description
1 polymer ?
#
loop_
_entity_poly.entity_id
_entity_poly.type
_entity_poly.pdbx_seq_one_letter_code
_entity_poly.pdbx_strand_id
1 'polypeptide(L)'
;MSEDAAPAVGTRSRSARHVAGAPDATAGPPYAADLPILLRLLEQVRPADGAELVSLRWDPQSPPPPVENGGTAVRLEATVTRRVAGAGPARATIHQAVHVVDDLDRVRSRSTVAWSVPVVLDREAAAEWEAADFASVRWGGRLRERLAGDARFAAAARSFDGAIAFAAQDRQAHFRIYRGEVIDVARKSLDGATFTVEGADLAWVGLLTADSNDFIRRTSDGLFRVQGSGYQYLRMIKTVMIMLDHARELARESAPEREATRA
;
A
#
# COMPACT_ATOMS: atom_id res chain seq x y z
N MET A 1 4.76 -30.18 7.80
CA MET A 1 4.61 -29.34 6.59
C MET A 1 4.42 -27.94 7.11
N SER A 2 5.41 -27.07 6.94
CA SER A 2 5.37 -25.72 7.49
C SER A 2 4.25 -24.95 6.82
N GLU A 3 3.36 -24.40 7.63
CA GLU A 3 2.32 -23.47 7.22
C GLU A 3 3.03 -22.16 6.88
N ASP A 4 3.61 -22.07 5.68
CA ASP A 4 4.25 -20.83 5.22
C ASP A 4 3.15 -19.80 4.97
N ALA A 5 2.78 -19.12 6.06
CA ALA A 5 1.83 -18.04 6.07
C ALA A 5 2.30 -16.99 5.06
N ALA A 6 1.42 -16.65 4.11
CA ALA A 6 1.72 -15.62 3.13
C ALA A 6 2.19 -14.34 3.84
N PRO A 7 3.22 -13.66 3.31
CA PRO A 7 3.89 -12.56 4.03
C PRO A 7 2.90 -11.44 4.35
N ALA A 8 3.03 -10.88 5.56
CA ALA A 8 2.19 -9.78 6.01
C ALA A 8 2.32 -8.51 5.12
N VAL A 9 1.29 -7.67 5.12
CA VAL A 9 1.36 -6.35 4.49
C VAL A 9 2.45 -5.51 5.17
N GLY A 10 3.30 -4.88 4.37
CA GLY A 10 4.47 -4.13 4.83
C GLY A 10 5.76 -4.95 4.85
N THR A 11 5.72 -6.28 4.70
CA THR A 11 6.93 -7.12 4.57
C THR A 11 7.75 -6.67 3.38
N ARG A 12 9.06 -6.51 3.60
CA ARG A 12 10.01 -6.04 2.58
C ARG A 12 10.98 -7.15 2.21
N SER A 13 11.29 -7.27 0.93
CA SER A 13 12.34 -8.14 0.40
C SER A 13 13.25 -7.35 -0.54
N ARG A 14 14.48 -7.84 -0.71
CA ARG A 14 15.50 -7.21 -1.56
C ARG A 14 16.17 -8.26 -2.42
N SER A 15 16.38 -7.96 -3.70
CA SER A 15 17.18 -8.81 -4.57
C SER A 15 18.67 -8.62 -4.29
N ALA A 16 19.49 -9.54 -4.77
CA ALA A 16 20.91 -9.30 -4.92
C ALA A 16 21.17 -8.09 -5.82
N ARG A 17 22.31 -7.44 -5.59
CA ARG A 17 22.82 -6.34 -6.40
C ARG A 17 23.20 -6.86 -7.79
N HIS A 18 22.83 -6.12 -8.82
CA HIS A 18 23.15 -6.42 -10.22
C HIS A 18 23.83 -5.22 -10.87
N VAL A 19 25.04 -5.40 -11.38
CA VAL A 19 25.74 -4.39 -12.16
C VAL A 19 25.33 -4.59 -13.61
N ALA A 20 24.63 -3.61 -14.20
CA ALA A 20 24.35 -3.64 -15.63
C ALA A 20 25.68 -3.64 -16.40
N GLY A 21 25.81 -4.50 -17.40
CA GLY A 21 26.95 -4.48 -18.32
C GLY A 21 27.05 -3.11 -19.02
N ALA A 22 28.25 -2.72 -19.44
CA ALA A 22 28.46 -1.46 -20.15
C ALA A 22 27.47 -1.37 -21.34
N PRO A 23 26.79 -0.22 -21.55
CA PRO A 23 25.76 -0.10 -22.55
C PRO A 23 26.33 -0.34 -23.95
N ASP A 24 25.67 -1.19 -24.73
CA ASP A 24 25.82 -1.18 -26.18
C ASP A 24 25.05 0.04 -26.72
N ALA A 25 25.72 0.90 -27.48
CA ALA A 25 25.24 2.24 -27.85
C ALA A 25 23.97 2.27 -28.73
N THR A 26 23.42 1.10 -29.04
CA THR A 26 22.22 0.89 -29.88
C THR A 26 21.00 0.43 -29.09
N ALA A 27 21.16 0.03 -27.82
CA ALA A 27 20.05 -0.32 -26.94
C ALA A 27 19.41 0.94 -26.33
N GLY A 28 18.11 0.90 -26.07
CA GLY A 28 17.33 2.01 -25.52
C GLY A 28 17.83 2.55 -24.17
N PRO A 29 17.04 3.40 -23.47
CA PRO A 29 17.53 4.13 -22.31
C PRO A 29 18.24 3.21 -21.29
N PRO A 30 19.42 3.59 -20.78
CA PRO A 30 20.37 2.73 -20.05
C PRO A 30 19.86 2.18 -18.70
N TYR A 31 18.61 2.47 -18.36
CA TYR A 31 17.93 2.06 -17.13
C TYR A 31 16.75 1.11 -17.38
N ALA A 32 16.46 0.78 -18.64
CA ALA A 32 15.72 -0.43 -18.96
C ALA A 32 16.69 -1.59 -18.73
N ALA A 33 16.82 -2.02 -17.47
CA ALA A 33 17.42 -3.32 -17.20
C ALA A 33 16.71 -4.32 -18.12
N ASP A 34 17.49 -5.05 -18.91
CA ASP A 34 16.98 -5.99 -19.90
C ASP A 34 15.89 -6.85 -19.22
N LEU A 35 14.75 -7.02 -19.88
CA LEU A 35 13.58 -7.68 -19.28
C LEU A 35 13.93 -9.04 -18.62
N PRO A 36 14.80 -9.90 -19.19
CA PRO A 36 15.27 -11.12 -18.55
C PRO A 36 16.00 -10.88 -17.22
N ILE A 37 16.78 -9.80 -17.10
CA ILE A 37 17.46 -9.42 -15.85
C ILE A 37 16.44 -9.00 -14.81
N LEU A 38 15.47 -8.16 -15.18
CA LEU A 38 14.40 -7.73 -14.27
C LEU A 38 13.58 -8.92 -13.78
N LEU A 39 13.19 -9.84 -14.67
CA LEU A 39 12.47 -11.05 -14.29
C LEU A 39 13.31 -11.93 -13.34
N ARG A 40 14.62 -12.10 -13.61
CA ARG A 40 15.51 -12.84 -12.70
C ARG A 40 15.64 -12.20 -11.32
N LEU A 41 15.69 -10.86 -11.24
CA LEU A 41 15.73 -10.17 -9.95
C LEU A 41 14.37 -10.22 -9.25
N LEU A 42 13.27 -10.20 -10.02
CA LEU A 42 11.91 -10.27 -9.49
C LEU A 42 11.65 -11.62 -8.81
N GLU A 43 12.19 -12.70 -9.36
CA GLU A 43 12.18 -14.04 -8.75
C GLU A 43 12.83 -14.06 -7.35
N GLN A 44 13.83 -13.21 -7.09
CA GLN A 44 14.51 -13.14 -5.79
C GLN A 44 13.73 -12.38 -4.72
N VAL A 45 12.73 -11.58 -5.12
CA VAL A 45 11.85 -10.83 -4.20
C VAL A 45 10.43 -11.40 -4.13
N ARG A 46 10.25 -12.60 -4.70
CA ARG A 46 9.01 -13.36 -4.65
C ARG A 46 8.48 -13.47 -3.20
N PRO A 47 7.17 -13.32 -2.97
CA PRO A 47 6.62 -13.27 -1.62
C PRO A 47 6.62 -14.63 -0.90
N ALA A 48 6.60 -15.75 -1.62
CA ALA A 48 6.55 -17.09 -1.06
C ALA A 48 7.01 -18.13 -2.09
N ASP A 49 7.40 -19.31 -1.62
CA ASP A 49 7.70 -20.44 -2.51
C ASP A 49 6.46 -20.88 -3.29
N GLY A 50 6.66 -21.29 -4.55
CA GLY A 50 5.57 -21.66 -5.46
C GLY A 50 4.67 -20.50 -5.90
N ALA A 51 4.99 -19.25 -5.56
CA ALA A 51 4.24 -18.10 -6.06
C ALA A 51 4.44 -17.91 -7.57
N GLU A 52 3.33 -17.74 -8.28
CA GLU A 52 3.31 -17.55 -9.74
C GLU A 52 3.01 -16.10 -10.08
N LEU A 53 3.76 -15.51 -11.01
CA LEU A 53 3.55 -14.14 -11.46
C LEU A 53 2.23 -14.05 -12.25
N VAL A 54 1.26 -13.29 -11.74
CA VAL A 54 -0.06 -13.09 -12.38
C VAL A 54 -0.08 -11.82 -13.22
N SER A 55 0.50 -10.74 -12.69
CA SER A 55 0.57 -9.48 -13.40
C SER A 55 1.80 -8.67 -13.00
N LEU A 56 2.32 -7.95 -13.98
CA LEU A 56 3.43 -7.02 -13.83
C LEU A 56 3.06 -5.73 -14.57
N ARG A 57 2.97 -4.63 -13.83
CA ARG A 57 2.85 -3.29 -14.41
C ARG A 57 4.12 -2.52 -14.09
N TRP A 58 4.89 -2.25 -15.14
CA TRP A 58 6.11 -1.45 -15.08
C TRP A 58 5.79 0.00 -15.40
N ASP A 59 6.19 0.91 -14.52
CA ASP A 59 6.14 2.35 -14.78
C ASP A 59 7.59 2.87 -14.93
N PRO A 60 8.07 3.02 -16.17
CA PRO A 60 9.37 3.60 -16.41
C PRO A 60 9.31 5.08 -16.01
N GLN A 61 10.00 5.43 -14.93
CA GLN A 61 10.20 6.84 -14.58
C GLN A 61 11.25 7.45 -15.51
N SER A 62 11.15 8.77 -15.73
CA SER A 62 12.10 9.53 -16.55
C SER A 62 13.53 9.18 -16.19
N PRO A 63 14.41 8.95 -17.18
CA PRO A 63 15.79 8.60 -16.91
C PRO A 63 16.41 9.73 -16.07
N PRO A 64 17.03 9.40 -14.94
CA PRO A 64 17.80 10.36 -14.18
C PRO A 64 19.01 10.84 -15.00
N PRO A 65 19.62 12.00 -14.66
CA PRO A 65 20.76 12.51 -15.40
C PRO A 65 21.86 11.44 -15.51
N PRO A 66 22.59 11.42 -16.63
CA PRO A 66 23.65 10.44 -16.86
C PRO A 66 24.66 10.49 -15.71
N VAL A 67 25.03 9.32 -15.20
CA VAL A 67 26.09 9.21 -14.20
C VAL A 67 27.41 9.41 -14.93
N GLU A 68 28.19 10.41 -14.51
CA GLU A 68 29.57 10.57 -14.95
C GLU A 68 30.38 9.38 -14.41
N ASN A 69 30.79 8.48 -15.32
CA ASN A 69 31.80 7.43 -15.14
C ASN A 69 31.50 6.34 -14.09
N GLY A 70 31.00 5.18 -14.56
CA GLY A 70 30.98 3.92 -13.82
C GLY A 70 29.66 3.16 -13.94
N GLY A 71 29.73 1.83 -14.10
CA GLY A 71 28.53 0.98 -14.13
C GLY A 71 27.73 1.16 -12.85
N THR A 72 26.50 1.65 -12.96
CA THR A 72 25.59 1.81 -11.81
C THR A 72 24.98 0.45 -11.53
N ALA A 73 25.21 -0.10 -10.34
CA ALA A 73 24.50 -1.30 -9.95
C ALA A 73 23.11 -0.95 -9.46
N VAL A 74 22.19 -1.89 -9.65
CA VAL A 74 20.79 -1.79 -9.27
C VAL A 74 20.38 -3.00 -8.45
N ARG A 75 19.36 -2.83 -7.62
CA ARG A 75 18.65 -3.93 -6.95
C ARG A 75 17.15 -3.66 -6.94
N LEU A 76 16.37 -4.70 -6.74
CA LEU A 76 14.94 -4.56 -6.47
C LEU A 76 14.69 -4.46 -4.97
N GLU A 77 13.82 -3.54 -4.59
CA GLU A 77 13.19 -3.51 -3.28
C GLU A 77 11.69 -3.75 -3.46
N ALA A 78 11.17 -4.83 -2.89
CA ALA A 78 9.75 -5.14 -2.94
C ALA A 78 9.12 -4.93 -1.56
N THR A 79 7.89 -4.44 -1.52
CA THR A 79 7.06 -4.33 -0.31
C THR A 79 5.70 -4.94 -0.59
N VAL A 80 5.26 -5.89 0.23
CA VAL A 80 3.89 -6.43 0.17
C VAL A 80 2.91 -5.32 0.51
N THR A 81 1.99 -5.00 -0.40
CA THR A 81 1.04 -3.92 -0.19
C THR A 81 -0.39 -4.37 0.06
N ARG A 82 -0.73 -5.59 -0.34
CA ARG A 82 -2.08 -6.13 -0.20
C ARG A 82 -2.06 -7.65 -0.23
N ARG A 83 -2.99 -8.26 0.50
CA ARG A 83 -3.29 -9.69 0.43
C ARG A 83 -4.77 -9.85 0.13
N VAL A 84 -5.10 -10.68 -0.85
CA VAL A 84 -6.48 -10.94 -1.27
C VAL A 84 -6.70 -12.44 -1.27
N ALA A 85 -7.59 -12.94 -0.42
CA ALA A 85 -7.97 -14.35 -0.44
C ALA A 85 -8.55 -14.71 -1.83
N GLY A 86 -8.15 -15.85 -2.39
CA GLY A 86 -8.67 -16.32 -3.67
C GLY A 86 -10.11 -16.83 -3.54
N ALA A 87 -10.80 -16.95 -4.68
CA ALA A 87 -12.15 -17.50 -4.73
C ALA A 87 -12.22 -19.01 -4.39
N GLY A 88 -11.08 -19.70 -4.32
CA GLY A 88 -10.96 -21.11 -3.99
C GLY A 88 -10.00 -21.36 -2.82
N PRO A 89 -10.12 -22.51 -2.13
CA PRO A 89 -9.53 -22.77 -0.81
C PRO A 89 -8.01 -23.01 -0.78
N ALA A 90 -7.25 -22.64 -1.81
CA ALA A 90 -5.84 -23.04 -1.92
C ALA A 90 -4.90 -21.99 -2.53
N ARG A 91 -5.40 -20.82 -2.93
CA ARG A 91 -4.55 -19.75 -3.44
C ARG A 91 -5.02 -18.39 -2.96
N ALA A 92 -4.07 -17.47 -2.85
CA ALA A 92 -4.33 -16.07 -2.63
C ALA A 92 -3.52 -15.21 -3.58
N THR A 93 -3.95 -13.97 -3.76
CA THR A 93 -3.22 -12.97 -4.53
C THR A 93 -2.46 -12.03 -3.58
N ILE A 94 -1.15 -11.94 -3.76
CA ILE A 94 -0.28 -11.03 -3.02
C ILE A 94 0.18 -9.92 -3.95
N HIS A 95 -0.16 -8.68 -3.62
CA HIS A 95 0.30 -7.51 -4.36
C HIS A 95 1.58 -6.97 -3.71
N GLN A 96 2.56 -6.61 -4.54
CA GLN A 96 3.79 -5.97 -4.13
C GLN A 96 4.02 -4.69 -4.93
N ALA A 97 4.48 -3.64 -4.25
CA ALA A 97 5.15 -2.53 -4.91
C ALA A 97 6.64 -2.87 -5.01
N VAL A 98 7.21 -2.74 -6.21
CA VAL A 98 8.61 -3.06 -6.51
C VAL A 98 9.29 -1.82 -7.03
N HIS A 99 10.42 -1.46 -6.44
CA HIS A 99 11.27 -0.36 -6.87
C HIS A 99 12.61 -0.88 -7.36
N VAL A 100 13.08 -0.35 -8.48
CA VAL A 100 14.50 -0.46 -8.85
C VAL A 100 15.22 0.67 -8.14
N VAL A 101 16.18 0.34 -7.30
CA VAL A 101 17.04 1.33 -6.62
C VAL A 101 18.48 1.14 -7.05
N ASP A 102 19.21 2.25 -7.15
CA ASP A 102 20.64 2.23 -7.42
C ASP A 102 21.48 2.16 -6.13
N ASP A 103 22.81 2.20 -6.30
CA ASP A 103 23.77 2.21 -5.20
C ASP A 103 23.74 3.48 -4.33
N LEU A 104 23.05 4.53 -4.77
CA LEU A 104 22.82 5.76 -4.02
C LEU A 104 21.42 5.78 -3.38
N ASP A 105 20.74 4.62 -3.33
CA ASP A 105 19.36 4.44 -2.84
C ASP A 105 18.32 5.32 -3.58
N ARG A 106 18.62 5.73 -4.82
CA ARG A 106 17.71 6.49 -5.66
C ARG A 106 16.80 5.54 -6.40
N VAL A 107 15.49 5.76 -6.31
CA VAL A 107 14.50 5.00 -7.08
C VAL A 107 14.61 5.38 -8.56
N ARG A 108 14.98 4.40 -9.38
CA ARG A 108 15.13 4.52 -10.84
C ARG A 108 13.85 4.16 -11.59
N SER A 109 13.08 3.20 -11.08
CA SER A 109 11.80 2.80 -11.65
C SER A 109 10.89 2.20 -10.58
N ARG A 110 9.58 2.21 -10.85
CA ARG A 110 8.54 1.71 -9.96
C ARG A 110 7.67 0.70 -10.71
N SER A 111 7.17 -0.27 -9.98
CA SER A 111 6.33 -1.33 -10.51
C SER A 111 5.33 -1.80 -9.48
N THR A 112 4.22 -2.34 -9.97
CA THR A 112 3.28 -3.11 -9.16
C THR A 112 3.20 -4.52 -9.72
N VAL A 113 3.28 -5.49 -8.82
CA VAL A 113 3.33 -6.91 -9.16
C VAL A 113 2.24 -7.64 -8.38
N ALA A 114 1.55 -8.57 -9.01
CA ALA A 114 0.65 -9.48 -8.32
C ALA A 114 1.11 -10.92 -8.51
N TRP A 115 1.15 -11.66 -7.41
CA TRP A 115 1.53 -13.06 -7.36
C TRP A 115 0.36 -13.92 -6.91
N SER A 116 0.15 -15.06 -7.55
CA SER A 116 -0.73 -16.11 -7.03
C SER A 116 0.09 -17.04 -6.14
N VAL A 117 -0.18 -17.04 -4.86
CA VAL A 117 0.55 -17.83 -3.86
C VAL A 117 -0.30 -19.03 -3.43
N PRO A 118 0.25 -20.26 -3.39
CA PRO A 118 -0.42 -21.38 -2.76
C PRO A 118 -0.55 -21.14 -1.26
N VAL A 119 -1.77 -21.05 -0.75
CA VAL A 119 -2.06 -20.88 0.68
C VAL A 119 -3.44 -21.46 0.98
N VAL A 120 -3.53 -22.22 2.07
CA VAL A 120 -4.81 -22.71 2.58
C VAL A 120 -5.25 -21.74 3.66
N LEU A 121 -6.34 -21.02 3.40
CA LEU A 121 -6.96 -20.13 4.37
C LEU A 121 -8.29 -20.73 4.78
N ASP A 122 -8.50 -20.89 6.09
CA ASP A 122 -9.84 -21.09 6.58
C ASP A 122 -10.69 -19.82 6.41
N ARG A 123 -11.98 -19.93 6.71
CA ARG A 123 -12.94 -18.84 6.54
C ARG A 123 -12.62 -17.65 7.45
N GLU A 124 -12.07 -17.89 8.64
CA GLU A 124 -11.79 -16.85 9.62
C GLU A 124 -10.55 -16.05 9.20
N ALA A 125 -9.46 -16.72 8.83
CA ALA A 125 -8.25 -16.10 8.30
C ALA A 125 -8.54 -15.28 7.02
N ALA A 126 -9.36 -15.81 6.11
CA ALA A 126 -9.77 -15.08 4.92
C ALA A 126 -10.58 -13.81 5.26
N ALA A 127 -11.47 -13.90 6.26
CA ALA A 127 -12.25 -12.76 6.74
C ALA A 127 -11.39 -11.70 7.45
N GLU A 128 -10.34 -12.10 8.17
CA GLU A 128 -9.36 -11.19 8.76
C GLU A 128 -8.51 -10.50 7.69
N TRP A 129 -8.13 -11.21 6.62
CA TRP A 129 -7.44 -10.58 5.50
C TRP A 129 -8.29 -9.51 4.82
N GLU A 130 -9.58 -9.77 4.60
CA GLU A 130 -10.51 -8.78 4.05
C GLU A 130 -10.69 -7.59 5.02
N ALA A 131 -10.71 -7.84 6.32
CA ALA A 131 -10.81 -6.81 7.35
C ALA A 131 -9.55 -5.95 7.48
N ALA A 132 -8.39 -6.49 7.10
CA ALA A 132 -7.12 -5.77 7.02
C ALA A 132 -6.88 -5.11 5.64
N ASP A 133 -7.69 -5.40 4.62
CA ASP A 133 -7.58 -4.80 3.29
C ASP A 133 -8.00 -3.33 3.34
N PHE A 134 -7.02 -2.42 3.42
CA PHE A 134 -7.24 -0.99 3.52
C PHE A 134 -8.22 -0.47 2.46
N ALA A 135 -9.14 0.41 2.85
CA ALA A 135 -10.20 0.94 1.99
C ALA A 135 -11.18 -0.13 1.44
N SER A 136 -11.21 -1.34 2.00
CA SER A 136 -12.35 -2.25 1.87
C SER A 136 -13.50 -1.79 2.79
N VAL A 137 -14.72 -2.25 2.51
CA VAL A 137 -15.89 -1.96 3.36
C VAL A 137 -15.72 -2.61 4.74
N ARG A 138 -15.18 -3.83 4.79
CA ARG A 138 -14.95 -4.55 6.05
C ARG A 138 -13.91 -3.85 6.92
N TRP A 139 -12.82 -3.38 6.33
CA TRP A 139 -11.83 -2.53 6.98
C TRP A 139 -12.44 -1.23 7.50
N GLY A 140 -13.25 -0.55 6.67
CA GLY A 140 -13.92 0.67 7.08
C GLY A 140 -14.92 0.44 8.22
N GLY A 141 -15.57 -0.72 8.28
CA GLY A 141 -16.41 -1.13 9.40
C GLY A 141 -15.65 -1.18 10.73
N ARG A 142 -14.46 -1.80 10.76
CA ARG A 142 -13.57 -1.79 11.94
C ARG A 142 -13.14 -0.39 12.33
N LEU A 143 -12.82 0.45 11.35
CA LEU A 143 -12.47 1.84 11.61
C LEU A 143 -13.65 2.61 12.23
N ARG A 144 -14.87 2.43 11.70
CA ARG A 144 -16.09 3.02 12.27
C ARG A 144 -16.28 2.61 13.73
N GLU A 145 -16.12 1.33 14.06
CA GLU A 145 -16.28 0.83 15.43
C GLU A 145 -15.32 1.51 16.41
N ARG A 146 -14.06 1.73 16.03
CA ARG A 146 -13.12 2.50 16.87
C ARG A 146 -13.52 3.97 17.01
N LEU A 147 -13.95 4.59 15.91
CA LEU A 147 -14.32 6.00 15.91
C LEU A 147 -15.57 6.30 16.76
N ALA A 148 -16.50 5.34 16.89
CA ALA A 148 -17.71 5.49 17.69
C ALA A 148 -17.43 5.80 19.17
N GLY A 149 -16.29 5.34 19.71
CA GLY A 149 -15.86 5.61 21.08
C GLY A 149 -14.94 6.82 21.26
N ASP A 150 -14.49 7.48 20.19
CA ASP A 150 -13.50 8.55 20.28
C ASP A 150 -14.14 9.94 20.38
N ALA A 151 -14.14 10.51 21.60
CA ALA A 151 -14.65 11.85 21.85
C ALA A 151 -13.95 12.96 21.03
N ARG A 152 -12.67 12.77 20.65
CA ARG A 152 -11.92 13.71 19.81
C ARG A 152 -12.48 13.70 18.38
N PHE A 153 -12.80 12.52 17.86
CA PHE A 153 -13.45 12.38 16.55
C PHE A 153 -14.82 13.05 16.56
N ALA A 154 -15.67 12.70 17.54
CA ALA A 154 -17.01 13.27 17.66
C ALA A 154 -17.00 14.80 17.77
N ALA A 155 -16.05 15.37 18.53
CA ALA A 155 -15.88 16.81 18.61
C ALA A 155 -15.42 17.44 17.28
N ALA A 156 -14.43 16.85 16.60
CA ALA A 156 -13.88 17.37 15.35
C ALA A 156 -14.89 17.31 14.18
N ALA A 157 -15.71 16.25 14.13
CA ALA A 157 -16.67 16.00 13.07
C ALA A 157 -18.08 16.53 13.37
N ARG A 158 -18.33 17.13 14.54
CA ARG A 158 -19.68 17.54 15.00
C ARG A 158 -20.45 18.41 14.00
N SER A 159 -19.73 19.30 13.33
CA SER A 159 -20.30 20.30 12.40
C SER A 159 -20.27 19.86 10.93
N PHE A 160 -19.89 18.61 10.68
CA PHE A 160 -19.80 18.02 9.36
C PHE A 160 -20.98 17.10 9.10
N ASP A 161 -21.58 17.26 7.93
CA ASP A 161 -22.60 16.39 7.38
C ASP A 161 -22.20 16.12 5.93
N GLY A 162 -21.83 14.88 5.65
CA GLY A 162 -21.25 14.50 4.37
C GLY A 162 -20.54 13.16 4.42
N ALA A 163 -19.71 12.91 3.42
CA ALA A 163 -18.94 11.67 3.33
C ALA A 163 -17.46 11.96 3.06
N ILE A 164 -16.59 11.30 3.82
CA ILE A 164 -15.14 11.30 3.59
C ILE A 164 -14.79 9.94 3.00
N ALA A 165 -14.00 9.88 1.94
CA ALA A 165 -13.52 8.60 1.40
C ALA A 165 -12.01 8.46 1.50
N PHE A 166 -11.57 7.23 1.75
CA PHE A 166 -10.18 6.80 1.53
C PHE A 166 -10.14 5.90 0.31
N ALA A 167 -9.20 6.15 -0.60
CA ALA A 167 -9.07 5.41 -1.85
C ALA A 167 -7.62 4.96 -2.11
N ALA A 168 -7.50 3.74 -2.63
CA ALA A 168 -6.24 3.16 -3.07
C ALA A 168 -6.50 2.33 -4.33
N GLN A 169 -5.90 2.69 -5.47
CA GLN A 169 -6.04 1.96 -6.74
C GLN A 169 -7.50 1.62 -7.13
N ASP A 170 -7.93 0.39 -6.92
CA ASP A 170 -9.22 -0.21 -7.29
C ASP A 170 -10.26 -0.19 -6.16
N ARG A 171 -9.89 0.30 -4.97
CA ARG A 171 -10.69 0.23 -3.75
C ARG A 171 -10.89 1.59 -3.12
N GLN A 172 -12.08 1.78 -2.56
CA GLN A 172 -12.43 2.96 -1.79
C GLN A 172 -13.47 2.61 -0.71
N ALA A 173 -13.32 3.25 0.45
CA ALA A 173 -14.29 3.18 1.54
C ALA A 173 -14.79 4.60 1.85
N HIS A 174 -16.10 4.79 1.73
CA HIS A 174 -16.80 6.03 2.05
C HIS A 174 -17.34 5.94 3.46
N PHE A 175 -17.03 6.94 4.29
CA PHE A 175 -17.50 7.10 5.65
C PHE A 175 -18.54 8.20 5.66
N ARG A 176 -19.82 7.84 5.80
CA ARG A 176 -20.89 8.82 5.93
C ARG A 176 -20.94 9.31 7.36
N ILE A 177 -20.75 10.60 7.55
CA ILE A 177 -20.62 11.24 8.84
C ILE A 177 -21.78 12.19 9.07
N TYR A 178 -22.42 12.06 10.23
CA TYR A 178 -23.49 12.94 10.68
C TYR A 178 -23.30 13.27 12.15
N ARG A 179 -23.28 14.57 12.50
CA ARG A 179 -23.21 15.06 13.90
C ARG A 179 -22.06 14.46 14.73
N GLY A 180 -20.92 14.16 14.10
CA GLY A 180 -19.75 13.61 14.77
C GLY A 180 -19.71 12.08 14.82
N GLU A 181 -20.66 11.39 14.19
CA GLU A 181 -20.71 9.92 14.14
C GLU A 181 -20.59 9.43 12.71
N VAL A 182 -19.90 8.30 12.51
CA VAL A 182 -19.90 7.57 11.25
C VAL A 182 -21.13 6.66 11.24
N ILE A 183 -22.16 7.04 10.50
CA ILE A 183 -23.44 6.31 10.47
C ILE A 183 -23.43 5.15 9.47
N ASP A 184 -22.57 5.22 8.44
CA ASP A 184 -22.49 4.20 7.39
C ASP A 184 -21.09 4.13 6.76
N VAL A 185 -20.74 2.93 6.29
CA VAL A 185 -19.52 2.66 5.53
C VAL A 185 -19.88 1.90 4.26
N ALA A 186 -19.58 2.47 3.10
CA ALA A 186 -19.94 1.89 1.82
C ALA A 186 -18.79 1.98 0.80
N ARG A 187 -18.83 1.15 -0.24
CA ARG A 187 -17.89 1.26 -1.38
C ARG A 187 -18.15 2.53 -2.20
N LYS A 188 -19.39 3.02 -2.20
CA LYS A 188 -19.79 4.26 -2.88
C LYS A 188 -21.05 4.79 -2.21
N SER A 189 -21.08 6.07 -1.87
CA SER A 189 -22.30 6.77 -1.46
C SER A 189 -23.09 7.25 -2.68
N LEU A 190 -24.41 7.42 -2.52
CA LEU A 190 -25.32 7.85 -3.59
C LEU A 190 -24.82 9.14 -4.27
N ASP A 191 -24.46 10.14 -3.46
CA ASP A 191 -23.98 11.46 -3.93
C ASP A 191 -22.44 11.52 -4.08
N GLY A 192 -21.75 10.39 -3.91
CA GLY A 192 -20.29 10.37 -3.81
C GLY A 192 -19.76 10.94 -2.48
N ALA A 193 -18.44 10.95 -2.34
CA ALA A 193 -17.79 11.54 -1.17
C ALA A 193 -17.72 13.07 -1.33
N THR A 194 -17.91 13.80 -0.24
CA THR A 194 -17.66 15.24 -0.18
C THR A 194 -16.21 15.55 -0.57
N PHE A 195 -15.28 14.73 -0.09
CA PHE A 195 -13.93 14.65 -0.62
C PHE A 195 -13.35 13.25 -0.41
N THR A 196 -12.38 12.90 -1.25
CA THR A 196 -11.64 11.63 -1.21
C THR A 196 -10.17 11.93 -1.00
N VAL A 197 -9.54 11.24 -0.04
CA VAL A 197 -8.08 11.18 0.08
C VAL A 197 -7.62 9.92 -0.65
N GLU A 198 -6.84 10.12 -1.70
CA GLU A 198 -6.34 9.07 -2.58
C GLU A 198 -4.82 8.94 -2.43
N GLY A 199 -4.32 7.71 -2.44
CA GLY A 199 -2.89 7.42 -2.41
C GLY A 199 -2.58 6.10 -3.08
N ALA A 200 -1.34 5.92 -3.53
CA ALA A 200 -0.88 4.62 -3.98
C ALA A 200 -0.84 3.63 -2.80
N ASP A 201 -1.03 2.35 -3.09
CA ASP A 201 -0.95 1.26 -2.12
C ASP A 201 0.29 1.34 -1.21
N LEU A 202 1.47 1.57 -1.78
CA LEU A 202 2.71 1.72 -1.02
C LEU A 202 2.72 2.98 -0.12
N ALA A 203 2.12 4.07 -0.57
CA ALA A 203 2.03 5.31 0.21
C ALA A 203 1.15 5.08 1.46
N TRP A 204 0.02 4.39 1.29
CA TRP A 204 -0.85 4.00 2.38
C TRP A 204 -0.15 3.05 3.35
N VAL A 205 0.45 1.97 2.88
CA VAL A 205 1.21 1.04 3.74
C VAL A 205 2.29 1.80 4.52
N GLY A 206 3.08 2.63 3.84
CA GLY A 206 4.11 3.42 4.49
C GLY A 206 3.59 4.41 5.53
N LEU A 207 2.37 4.95 5.37
CA LEU A 207 1.74 5.84 6.34
C LEU A 207 1.16 5.04 7.52
N LEU A 208 0.51 3.92 7.25
CA LEU A 208 -0.16 3.09 8.26
C LEU A 208 0.84 2.38 9.18
N THR A 209 2.00 2.01 8.66
CA THR A 209 3.06 1.32 9.43
C THR A 209 4.13 2.24 10.01
N ALA A 210 4.06 3.56 9.78
CA ALA A 210 5.06 4.51 10.30
C ALA A 210 4.93 4.71 11.82
N ASP A 211 6.00 5.21 12.44
CA ASP A 211 6.01 5.48 13.90
C ASP A 211 5.10 6.66 14.27
N SER A 212 5.06 7.70 13.42
CA SER A 212 4.24 8.91 13.59
C SER A 212 3.34 9.18 12.39
N ASN A 213 2.19 9.83 12.62
CA ASN A 213 1.25 10.21 11.58
C ASN A 213 1.75 11.47 10.86
N ASP A 214 2.49 11.25 9.77
CA ASP A 214 3.10 12.28 8.93
C ASP A 214 2.31 12.55 7.64
N PHE A 215 0.99 12.28 7.67
CA PHE A 215 0.08 12.42 6.51
C PHE A 215 0.17 13.78 5.80
N ILE A 216 0.22 14.88 6.57
CA ILE A 216 0.32 16.23 6.00
C ILE A 216 1.59 16.40 5.20
N ARG A 217 2.74 15.98 5.75
CA ARG A 217 4.03 16.05 5.08
C ARG A 217 4.01 15.23 3.79
N ARG A 218 3.49 13.99 3.85
CA ARG A 218 3.38 13.10 2.67
C ARG A 218 2.43 13.65 1.60
N THR A 219 1.35 14.31 2.00
CA THR A 219 0.45 15.00 1.08
C THR A 219 1.17 16.15 0.38
N SER A 220 1.95 16.96 1.12
CA SER A 220 2.80 18.02 0.54
C SER A 220 3.87 17.47 -0.41
N ASP A 221 4.41 16.28 -0.14
CA ASP A 221 5.35 15.56 -1.00
C ASP A 221 4.66 14.90 -2.22
N GLY A 222 3.34 15.07 -2.38
CA GLY A 222 2.56 14.56 -3.51
C GLY A 222 2.23 13.07 -3.45
N LEU A 223 2.46 12.40 -2.31
CA LEU A 223 2.15 10.98 -2.12
C LEU A 223 0.65 10.71 -1.96
N PHE A 224 -0.10 11.72 -1.53
CA PHE A 224 -1.55 11.69 -1.44
C PHE A 224 -2.15 12.84 -2.22
N ARG A 225 -3.32 12.61 -2.81
CA ARG A 225 -4.12 13.58 -3.54
C ARG A 225 -5.48 13.69 -2.88
N VAL A 226 -6.07 14.88 -2.95
CA VAL A 226 -7.43 15.11 -2.49
C VAL A 226 -8.30 15.45 -3.69
N GLN A 227 -9.40 14.72 -3.84
CA GLN A 227 -10.42 14.98 -4.85
C GLN A 227 -11.71 15.46 -4.18
N GLY A 228 -12.52 16.26 -4.87
CA GLY A 228 -13.77 16.83 -4.33
C GLY A 228 -13.58 18.22 -3.70
N SER A 229 -14.27 18.49 -2.60
CA SER A 229 -14.26 19.83 -1.97
C SER A 229 -12.98 20.07 -1.15
N GLY A 230 -12.01 20.77 -1.75
CA GLY A 230 -10.77 21.17 -1.06
C GLY A 230 -11.03 22.01 0.20
N TYR A 231 -12.06 22.88 0.18
CA TYR A 231 -12.46 23.65 1.36
C TYR A 231 -12.92 22.74 2.51
N GLN A 232 -13.78 21.76 2.23
CA GLN A 232 -14.23 20.82 3.26
C GLN A 232 -13.09 19.93 3.76
N TYR A 233 -12.17 19.51 2.88
CA TYR A 233 -10.96 18.81 3.29
C TYR A 233 -10.12 19.62 4.29
N LEU A 234 -9.81 20.88 3.98
CA LEU A 234 -9.04 21.75 4.89
C LEU A 234 -9.75 21.96 6.22
N ARG A 235 -11.07 22.16 6.20
CA ARG A 235 -11.88 22.27 7.41
C ARG A 235 -11.85 20.98 8.24
N MET A 236 -11.85 19.82 7.57
CA MET A 236 -11.92 18.48 8.17
C MET A 236 -10.55 17.82 8.37
N ILE A 237 -9.44 18.54 8.21
CA ILE A 237 -8.11 17.94 8.27
C ILE A 237 -7.85 17.25 9.61
N LYS A 238 -8.33 17.83 10.72
CA LYS A 238 -8.23 17.23 12.06
C LYS A 238 -9.00 15.92 12.16
N THR A 239 -10.20 15.86 11.57
CA THR A 239 -11.02 14.65 11.50
C THR A 239 -10.28 13.55 10.72
N VAL A 240 -9.71 13.90 9.56
CA VAL A 240 -8.90 12.97 8.75
C VAL A 240 -7.71 12.45 9.54
N MET A 241 -6.97 13.30 10.24
CA MET A 241 -5.83 12.89 11.07
C MET A 241 -6.23 11.87 12.15
N ILE A 242 -7.35 12.11 12.85
CA ILE A 242 -7.87 11.18 13.87
C ILE A 242 -8.26 9.84 13.24
N MET A 243 -8.94 9.85 12.09
CA MET A 243 -9.28 8.62 11.35
C MET A 243 -8.02 7.84 10.96
N LEU A 244 -6.96 8.53 10.54
CA LEU A 244 -5.69 7.92 10.17
C LEU A 244 -4.93 7.37 11.37
N ASP A 245 -5.00 8.01 12.54
CA ASP A 245 -4.43 7.48 13.78
C ASP A 245 -5.06 6.13 14.15
N HIS A 246 -6.40 6.03 14.12
CA HIS A 246 -7.10 4.76 14.34
C HIS A 246 -6.80 3.72 13.26
N ALA A 247 -6.69 4.14 11.99
CA ALA A 247 -6.30 3.25 10.90
C ALA A 247 -4.89 2.65 11.11
N ARG A 248 -3.96 3.45 11.65
CA ARG A 248 -2.59 2.98 12.00
C ARG A 248 -2.61 2.00 13.16
N GLU A 249 -3.46 2.22 14.16
CA GLU A 249 -3.64 1.28 15.26
C GLU A 249 -4.18 -0.07 14.76
N LEU A 250 -5.20 -0.06 13.89
CA LEU A 250 -5.70 -1.28 13.23
C LEU A 250 -4.60 -2.03 12.45
N ALA A 251 -3.75 -1.29 11.73
CA ALA A 251 -2.65 -1.89 10.98
C ALA A 251 -1.60 -2.55 11.89
N ARG A 252 -1.37 -2.01 13.11
CA ARG A 252 -0.45 -2.59 14.10
C ARG A 252 -1.01 -3.84 14.77
N GLU A 253 -2.31 -3.86 15.04
CA GLU A 253 -3.01 -5.05 15.59
C GLU A 253 -3.02 -6.22 14.59
N SER A 254 -3.05 -5.90 13.30
CA SER A 254 -3.08 -6.90 12.21
C SER A 254 -1.69 -7.37 11.79
N ALA A 255 -0.63 -6.73 12.29
CA ALA A 255 0.73 -7.22 12.09
C ALA A 255 0.94 -8.37 13.09
N PRO A 256 1.32 -9.59 12.63
CA PRO A 256 1.71 -10.64 13.57
C PRO A 256 2.79 -10.07 14.49
N GLU A 257 2.74 -10.43 15.79
CA GLU A 257 3.73 -10.04 16.79
C GLU A 257 5.11 -10.09 16.14
N ARG A 258 5.84 -8.97 16.17
CA ARG A 258 7.24 -8.93 15.77
C ARG A 258 7.96 -9.87 16.72
N GLU A 259 8.02 -11.15 16.37
CA GLU A 259 8.70 -12.15 17.16
C GLU A 259 10.11 -11.66 17.39
N ALA A 260 10.49 -11.70 18.65
CA ALA A 260 11.72 -11.18 19.18
C ALA A 260 12.91 -11.95 18.59
N THR A 261 13.34 -11.59 17.39
CA THR A 261 14.68 -11.94 16.89
C THR A 261 15.61 -10.73 17.06
N ARG A 262 15.76 -10.33 18.32
CA ARG A 262 17.05 -9.85 18.85
C ARG A 262 17.54 -10.96 19.78
N ALA A 263 18.23 -11.93 19.21
CA ALA A 263 19.20 -12.78 19.90
C ALA A 263 20.42 -12.86 18.99
#